data_AF-A0A357J0T3-F1
#
_entry.id   AF-A0A357J0T3-F1
#
_cell.length_a   1.000
_cell.length_b   1.000
_cell.length_c   1.000
_cell.angle_alpha   90.00
_cell.angle_beta   90.00
_cell.angle_gamma   90.00
#
_symmetry.space_group_name_H-M   'P 1'
#
loop_
_entity.id
_entity.type
_entity.pdbx_description
1 polymer ?
#
loop_
_entity_poly.entity_id
_entity_poly.type
_entity_poly.pdbx_seq_one_letter_code
_entity_poly.pdbx_strand_id
1 'polypeptide(L)'
;IMPQKKNPDLAELIRGKAGRLNGNLISLMTSVKGLPLAYNRDLQEDRQPLLDSAYQAELILKALRAMVQGMEFQDQNMKSSLEKGYATATDLADALVWQKKIPFREAHHAVGKLVALCEEDGVPLTRVSADRRSQAHPAFADDDFYTNAVDPTTSADRKVSQGGTARFRIEEQMQEAHRKLEEAG
;
A
#
# COMPACT_ATOMS: atom_id res chain seq x y z
N ILE A 1 9.88 -9.86 30.11
CA ILE A 1 9.61 -8.44 30.47
C ILE A 1 8.50 -7.83 29.60
N MET A 2 8.36 -8.11 28.29
CA MET A 2 7.23 -7.63 27.47
C MET A 2 6.59 -8.73 26.60
N PRO A 3 5.60 -9.51 27.10
CA PRO A 3 4.98 -10.62 26.36
C PRO A 3 4.26 -10.20 25.07
N GLN A 4 3.80 -8.95 24.99
CA GLN A 4 3.12 -8.37 23.84
C GLN A 4 4.06 -7.87 22.74
N LYS A 5 5.34 -7.64 23.06
CA LYS A 5 6.31 -7.08 22.11
C LYS A 5 6.88 -8.22 21.27
N LYS A 6 6.35 -8.36 20.05
CA LYS A 6 6.92 -9.24 19.01
C LYS A 6 7.79 -8.39 18.08
N ASN A 7 9.04 -8.79 17.89
CA ASN A 7 9.92 -8.12 16.93
C ASN A 7 9.72 -8.77 15.54
N PRO A 8 9.76 -8.00 14.44
CA PRO A 8 9.62 -8.52 13.09
C PRO A 8 10.96 -9.07 12.56
N ASP A 9 11.66 -9.91 13.33
CA ASP A 9 13.04 -10.35 13.04
C ASP A 9 13.17 -10.96 11.64
N LEU A 10 12.17 -11.75 11.21
CA LEU A 10 12.15 -12.34 9.87
C LEU A 10 12.16 -11.27 8.77
N ALA A 11 11.30 -10.25 8.88
CA ALA A 11 11.23 -9.16 7.90
C ALA A 11 12.53 -8.34 7.89
N GLU A 12 13.13 -8.11 9.06
CA GLU A 12 14.41 -7.41 9.19
C GLU A 12 15.55 -8.18 8.51
N LEU A 13 15.63 -9.49 8.74
CA LEU A 13 16.61 -10.36 8.09
C LEU A 13 16.41 -10.45 6.58
N ILE A 14 15.17 -10.56 6.11
CA ILE A 14 14.87 -10.57 4.67
C ILE A 14 15.33 -9.26 4.03
N ARG A 15 15.02 -8.11 4.64
CA ARG A 15 15.49 -6.81 4.18
C ARG A 15 17.02 -6.72 4.16
N GLY A 16 17.70 -7.21 5.20
CA GLY A 16 19.16 -7.23 5.27
C GLY A 16 19.80 -8.12 4.20
N LYS A 17 19.20 -9.27 3.88
CA LYS A 17 19.69 -10.19 2.84
C LYS A 17 19.66 -9.59 1.43
N ALA A 18 18.85 -8.57 1.17
CA ALA A 18 18.91 -7.84 -0.10
C ALA A 18 20.32 -7.26 -0.38
N GLY A 19 21.00 -6.75 0.66
CA GLY A 19 22.38 -6.27 0.54
C GLY A 19 23.37 -7.37 0.16
N ARG A 20 23.21 -8.57 0.74
CA ARG A 20 24.02 -9.75 0.41
C ARG A 20 23.83 -10.21 -1.03
N LEU A 21 22.59 -10.32 -1.49
CA LEU A 21 22.27 -10.71 -2.87
C LEU A 21 22.80 -9.70 -3.89
N ASN A 22 22.68 -8.40 -3.60
CA ASN A 22 23.28 -7.35 -4.42
C ASN A 22 24.81 -7.46 -4.44
N GLY A 23 25.45 -7.73 -3.30
CA GLY A 23 26.89 -7.97 -3.22
C GLY A 23 27.33 -9.14 -4.09
N ASN A 24 26.60 -10.26 -4.06
CA ASN A 24 26.86 -11.43 -4.90
C ASN A 24 26.78 -11.08 -6.40
N LEU A 25 25.75 -10.31 -6.80
CA LEU A 25 25.61 -9.83 -8.18
C LEU A 25 26.78 -8.94 -8.61
N ILE A 26 27.14 -7.94 -7.80
CA ILE A 26 28.24 -7.02 -8.11
C ILE A 26 29.57 -7.77 -8.18
N SER A 27 29.80 -8.73 -7.29
CA SER A 27 30.97 -9.60 -7.31
C SER A 27 31.06 -10.33 -8.64
N LEU A 28 29.99 -11.04 -9.04
CA LEU A 28 29.97 -11.79 -10.29
C LEU A 28 30.19 -10.88 -11.52
N MET A 29 29.49 -9.74 -11.59
CA MET A 29 29.63 -8.77 -12.68
C MET A 29 31.04 -8.22 -12.80
N THR A 30 31.70 -7.96 -11.66
CA THR A 30 33.08 -7.45 -11.63
C THR A 30 34.06 -8.55 -12.01
N SER A 31 33.85 -9.78 -11.52
CA SER A 31 34.67 -10.94 -11.84
C SER A 31 34.62 -11.32 -13.30
N VAL A 32 33.58 -10.97 -14.08
CA VAL A 32 33.53 -11.25 -15.53
C VAL A 32 33.92 -10.05 -16.40
N LYS A 33 34.10 -8.86 -15.81
CA LYS A 33 34.33 -7.61 -16.55
C LYS A 33 35.67 -7.65 -17.27
N GLY A 34 35.62 -7.61 -18.60
CA GLY A 34 36.81 -7.47 -19.45
C GLY A 34 37.65 -8.73 -19.58
N LEU A 35 37.11 -9.90 -19.22
CA LEU A 35 37.82 -11.16 -19.42
C LEU A 35 37.96 -11.49 -20.92
N PRO A 36 39.18 -11.81 -21.38
CA PRO A 36 39.39 -12.27 -22.75
C PRO A 36 38.77 -13.65 -22.95
N LEU A 37 38.40 -13.98 -24.19
CA LEU A 37 37.96 -15.32 -24.53
C LEU A 37 39.15 -16.30 -24.56
N ALA A 38 39.00 -17.59 -24.24
CA ALA A 38 37.78 -18.30 -23.86
C ALA A 38 37.72 -18.57 -22.34
N TYR A 39 38.09 -19.77 -21.88
CA TYR A 39 38.07 -20.11 -20.46
C TYR A 39 39.24 -19.45 -19.72
N ASN A 40 38.92 -18.82 -18.58
CA ASN A 40 39.88 -18.28 -17.62
C ASN A 40 39.59 -18.86 -16.24
N ARG A 41 40.63 -19.05 -15.42
CA ARG A 41 40.49 -19.68 -14.09
C ARG A 41 39.71 -18.82 -13.10
N ASP A 42 39.66 -17.51 -13.32
CA ASP A 42 38.83 -16.53 -12.59
C ASP A 42 37.35 -16.94 -12.55
N LEU A 43 36.87 -17.66 -13.58
CA LEU A 43 35.50 -18.19 -13.63
C LEU A 43 35.21 -19.25 -12.55
N GLN A 44 36.19 -19.67 -11.74
CA GLN A 44 35.91 -20.48 -10.56
C GLN A 44 35.16 -19.71 -9.46
N GLU A 45 35.24 -18.38 -9.47
CA GLU A 45 34.55 -17.49 -8.52
C GLU A 45 33.06 -17.31 -8.83
N ASP A 46 32.52 -17.92 -9.91
CA ASP A 46 31.12 -17.79 -10.28
C ASP A 46 30.16 -18.58 -9.35
N ARG A 47 30.64 -19.72 -8.83
CA ARG A 47 29.79 -20.69 -8.12
C ARG A 47 29.36 -20.19 -6.76
N GLN A 48 30.27 -19.64 -5.97
CA GLN A 48 29.98 -19.22 -4.61
C GLN A 48 28.86 -18.17 -4.52
N PRO A 49 28.93 -17.02 -5.25
CA PRO A 49 27.88 -16.02 -5.21
C PRO A 49 26.55 -16.54 -5.77
N LEU A 50 26.59 -17.42 -6.77
CA LEU A 50 25.38 -18.05 -7.32
C LEU A 50 24.70 -18.98 -6.32
N LEU A 51 25.47 -19.94 -5.76
CA LEU A 51 24.95 -20.93 -4.81
C LEU A 51 24.46 -20.27 -3.52
N ASP A 52 25.19 -19.28 -3.02
CA ASP A 52 24.74 -18.50 -1.87
C ASP A 52 23.43 -17.78 -2.18
N SER A 53 23.32 -17.12 -3.33
CA SER A 53 22.10 -16.39 -3.68
C SER A 53 20.89 -17.31 -3.80
N ALA A 54 21.06 -18.48 -4.43
CA ALA A 54 20.02 -19.49 -4.54
C ALA A 54 19.58 -20.00 -3.15
N TYR A 55 20.53 -20.31 -2.28
CA TYR A 55 20.26 -20.77 -0.92
C TYR A 55 19.53 -19.70 -0.08
N GLN A 56 19.99 -18.45 -0.14
CA GLN A 56 19.32 -17.36 0.58
C GLN A 56 17.90 -17.12 0.05
N ALA A 57 17.68 -17.17 -1.28
CA ALA A 57 16.37 -16.99 -1.87
C ALA A 57 15.38 -18.06 -1.40
N GLU A 58 15.79 -19.32 -1.36
CA GLU A 58 14.95 -20.42 -0.84
C GLU A 58 14.57 -20.20 0.63
N LEU A 59 15.55 -19.81 1.47
CA LEU A 59 15.29 -19.50 2.88
C LEU A 59 14.34 -18.30 3.05
N ILE A 60 14.52 -17.25 2.26
CA ILE A 60 13.66 -16.05 2.29
C ILE A 60 12.23 -16.43 1.93
N LEU A 61 12.01 -17.23 0.88
CA LEU A 61 10.67 -17.66 0.47
C LEU A 61 9.99 -18.51 1.55
N LYS A 62 10.71 -19.44 2.18
CA LYS A 62 10.19 -20.24 3.31
C LYS A 62 9.81 -19.36 4.50
N ALA A 63 10.66 -18.39 4.85
CA ALA A 63 10.40 -17.45 5.95
C ALA A 63 9.21 -16.53 5.65
N LEU A 64 9.13 -15.98 4.43
CA LEU A 64 8.00 -15.16 3.98
C LEU A 64 6.69 -15.93 4.06
N ARG A 65 6.65 -17.18 3.58
CA ARG A 65 5.46 -18.04 3.67
C ARG A 65 5.00 -18.19 5.12
N ALA A 66 5.91 -18.54 6.03
CA ALA A 66 5.57 -18.73 7.43
C ALA A 66 5.07 -17.42 8.09
N MET A 67 5.72 -16.30 7.79
CA MET A 67 5.31 -14.97 8.27
C MET A 67 3.92 -14.59 7.75
N VAL A 68 3.65 -14.86 6.46
CA VAL A 68 2.35 -14.55 5.84
C VAL A 68 1.24 -15.44 6.38
N GLN A 69 1.50 -16.73 6.58
CA GLN A 69 0.52 -17.65 7.14
C GLN A 69 0.18 -17.36 8.61
N GLY A 70 1.12 -16.83 9.38
CA GLY A 70 0.94 -16.51 10.79
C GLY A 70 0.53 -15.06 11.08
N MET A 71 0.29 -14.24 10.05
CA MET A 71 -0.10 -12.84 10.26
C MET A 71 -1.58 -12.72 10.65
N GLU A 72 -1.89 -11.80 11.55
CA GLU A 72 -3.26 -11.45 11.94
C GLU A 72 -3.48 -9.96 11.68
N PHE A 73 -4.60 -9.64 11.04
CA PHE A 73 -5.00 -8.26 10.79
C PHE A 73 -5.86 -7.74 11.94
N GLN A 74 -5.57 -6.52 12.39
CA GLN A 74 -6.26 -5.86 13.49
C GLN A 74 -7.30 -4.88 12.93
N ASP A 75 -8.46 -5.39 12.53
CA ASP A 75 -9.51 -4.63 11.82
C ASP A 75 -9.90 -3.33 12.50
N GLN A 76 -10.04 -3.33 13.82
CA GLN A 76 -10.39 -2.13 14.59
C GLN A 76 -9.30 -1.05 14.49
N ASN A 77 -8.03 -1.45 14.57
CA ASN A 77 -6.91 -0.52 14.45
C ASN A 77 -6.80 0.03 13.02
N MET A 78 -7.01 -0.80 12.01
CA MET A 78 -7.04 -0.37 10.60
C MET A 78 -8.16 0.65 10.36
N LYS A 79 -9.38 0.37 10.84
CA LYS A 79 -10.52 1.30 10.75
C LYS A 79 -10.25 2.61 11.48
N SER A 80 -9.73 2.56 12.72
CA SER A 80 -9.40 3.76 13.49
C SER A 80 -8.31 4.61 12.83
N SER A 81 -7.34 3.97 12.15
CA SER A 81 -6.30 4.70 11.43
C SER A 81 -6.84 5.49 10.23
N LEU A 82 -7.88 4.99 9.57
CA LEU A 82 -8.52 5.67 8.44
C LEU A 82 -9.26 6.95 8.87
N GLU A 83 -9.85 6.95 10.07
CA GLU A 83 -10.56 8.12 10.62
C GLU A 83 -9.61 9.29 10.93
N LYS A 84 -8.37 9.02 11.34
CA LYS A 84 -7.42 10.04 11.82
C LYS A 84 -6.69 10.82 10.72
N GLY A 85 -6.58 10.25 9.52
CA GLY A 85 -5.76 10.81 8.45
C GLY A 85 -6.53 11.66 7.43
N TYR A 86 -7.84 11.87 7.61
CA TYR A 86 -8.71 12.52 6.63
C TYR A 86 -8.57 11.94 5.21
N ALA A 87 -8.31 10.64 5.09
CA ALA A 87 -7.91 9.99 3.84
C ALA A 87 -8.94 10.16 2.71
N THR A 88 -10.22 10.35 3.04
CA THR A 88 -11.33 10.55 2.09
C THR A 88 -11.55 12.01 1.70
N ALA A 89 -10.71 12.96 2.14
CA ALA A 89 -10.80 14.37 1.75
C ALA A 89 -10.71 14.55 0.22
N THR A 90 -9.77 13.85 -0.43
CA THR A 90 -9.64 13.88 -1.88
C THR A 90 -10.89 13.36 -2.57
N ASP A 91 -11.48 12.27 -2.07
CA ASP A 91 -12.73 11.71 -2.62
C ASP A 91 -13.93 12.64 -2.42
N LEU A 92 -13.95 13.42 -1.33
CA LEU A 92 -14.95 14.45 -1.10
C LEU A 92 -14.83 15.60 -2.11
N ALA A 93 -13.59 16.01 -2.44
CA ALA A 93 -13.35 17.03 -3.46
C ALA A 93 -13.80 16.53 -4.84
N ASP A 94 -13.43 15.30 -5.21
CA ASP A 94 -13.88 14.65 -6.44
C ASP A 94 -15.41 14.56 -6.49
N ALA A 95 -16.07 14.16 -5.39
CA ALA A 95 -17.52 14.07 -5.32
C ALA A 95 -18.23 15.42 -5.57
N LEU A 96 -17.70 16.53 -5.04
CA LEU A 96 -18.20 17.87 -5.33
C LEU A 96 -18.11 18.21 -6.82
N VAL A 97 -16.99 17.86 -7.47
CA VAL A 97 -16.81 18.09 -8.91
C VAL A 97 -17.80 17.25 -9.72
N TRP A 98 -17.86 15.94 -9.45
CA TRP A 98 -18.63 15.02 -10.27
C TRP A 98 -20.14 15.18 -10.09
N GLN A 99 -20.61 15.31 -8.84
CA GLN A 99 -22.03 15.26 -8.49
C GLN A 99 -22.66 16.64 -8.36
N LYS A 100 -21.91 17.61 -7.82
CA LYS A 100 -22.41 19.00 -7.63
C LYS A 100 -21.91 19.96 -8.71
N LYS A 101 -21.09 19.48 -9.67
CA LYS A 101 -20.56 20.26 -10.81
C LYS A 101 -19.76 21.50 -10.40
N ILE A 102 -19.13 21.46 -9.24
CA ILE A 102 -18.30 22.54 -8.71
C ILE A 102 -16.91 22.47 -9.36
N PRO A 103 -16.30 23.57 -9.80
CA PRO A 103 -14.93 23.55 -10.31
C PRO A 103 -13.94 22.98 -9.28
N PHE A 104 -12.99 22.15 -9.72
CA PHE A 104 -12.06 21.46 -8.82
C PHE A 104 -11.32 22.40 -7.85
N ARG A 105 -10.93 23.60 -8.31
CA ARG A 105 -10.27 24.60 -7.46
C ARG A 105 -11.15 25.01 -6.27
N GLU A 106 -12.44 25.21 -6.50
CA GLU A 106 -13.40 25.56 -5.47
C GLU A 106 -13.68 24.37 -4.55
N ALA A 107 -13.87 23.17 -5.12
CA ALA A 107 -14.04 21.94 -4.37
C ALA A 107 -12.85 21.65 -3.43
N HIS A 108 -11.63 21.77 -3.94
CA HIS A 108 -10.41 21.59 -3.15
C HIS A 108 -10.31 22.63 -2.03
N HIS A 109 -10.65 23.89 -2.29
CA HIS A 109 -10.65 24.93 -1.25
C HIS A 109 -11.72 24.68 -0.17
N ALA A 110 -12.92 24.25 -0.58
CA ALA A 110 -14.00 23.89 0.33
C ALA A 110 -13.61 22.72 1.26
N VAL A 111 -13.02 21.66 0.69
CA VAL A 111 -12.53 20.52 1.47
C VAL A 111 -11.36 20.92 2.37
N GLY A 112 -10.41 21.71 1.88
CA GLY A 112 -9.28 22.19 2.70
C GLY A 112 -9.77 23.00 3.92
N LYS A 113 -10.76 23.87 3.72
CA LYS A 113 -11.40 24.59 4.82
C LYS A 113 -12.08 23.64 5.80
N LEU A 114 -12.78 22.62 5.30
CA LEU A 114 -13.43 21.61 6.16
C LEU A 114 -12.42 20.82 6.99
N VAL A 115 -11.32 20.36 6.38
CA VAL A 115 -10.26 19.62 7.08
C VAL A 115 -9.65 20.48 8.19
N ALA A 116 -9.39 21.76 7.94
CA ALA A 116 -8.90 22.68 8.97
C ALA A 116 -9.89 22.78 10.17
N LEU A 117 -11.20 22.89 9.91
CA LEU A 117 -12.21 22.88 10.96
C LEU A 117 -12.23 21.55 11.75
N CYS A 118 -12.01 20.42 11.07
CA CYS A 118 -11.93 19.11 11.70
C CYS A 118 -10.71 18.99 12.62
N GLU A 119 -9.57 19.52 12.19
CA GLU A 119 -8.33 19.56 12.98
C GLU A 119 -8.47 20.43 14.22
N GLU A 120 -9.10 21.60 14.09
CA GLU A 120 -9.42 22.47 15.23
C GLU A 120 -10.32 21.78 16.26
N ASP A 121 -11.32 21.02 15.79
CA ASP A 121 -12.29 20.32 16.64
C ASP A 121 -11.79 18.96 17.15
N GLY A 122 -10.71 18.43 16.58
CA GLY A 122 -10.21 17.08 16.88
C GLY A 122 -11.17 15.96 16.47
N VAL A 123 -11.97 16.17 15.42
CA VAL A 123 -12.99 15.21 14.93
C VAL A 123 -12.64 14.67 13.54
N PRO A 124 -12.93 13.40 13.23
CA PRO A 124 -12.76 12.89 11.87
C PRO A 124 -13.81 13.48 10.91
N LEU A 125 -13.53 13.47 9.60
CA LEU A 125 -14.47 13.90 8.55
C LEU A 125 -15.83 13.21 8.67
N THR A 126 -15.87 11.94 9.08
CA THR A 126 -17.10 11.17 9.23
C THR A 126 -18.00 11.62 10.39
N ARG A 127 -17.55 12.51 11.28
CA ARG A 127 -18.28 12.93 12.49
C ARG A 127 -18.45 14.44 12.62
N VAL A 128 -18.26 15.19 11.54
CA VAL A 128 -18.45 16.65 11.53
C VAL A 128 -19.94 17.00 11.49
N SER A 129 -20.38 17.92 12.35
CA SER A 129 -21.78 18.36 12.39
C SER A 129 -22.19 19.06 11.08
N ALA A 130 -23.49 19.01 10.76
CA ALA A 130 -24.04 19.67 9.57
C ALA A 130 -23.76 21.19 9.55
N ASP A 131 -23.79 21.83 10.72
CA ASP A 131 -23.50 23.26 10.86
C ASP A 131 -22.04 23.57 10.51
N ARG A 132 -21.09 22.78 11.03
CA ARG A 132 -19.67 22.92 10.73
C ARG A 132 -19.38 22.63 9.26
N ARG A 133 -20.01 21.60 8.69
CA ARG A 133 -19.94 21.28 7.26
C ARG A 133 -20.39 22.46 6.39
N SER A 134 -21.52 23.07 6.73
CA SER A 134 -22.09 24.20 6.00
C SER A 134 -21.21 25.45 6.04
N GLN A 135 -20.44 25.66 7.11
CA GLN A 135 -19.45 26.74 7.19
C GLN A 135 -18.34 26.59 6.15
N ALA A 136 -17.98 25.35 5.78
CA ALA A 136 -16.98 25.10 4.75
C ALA A 136 -17.55 25.30 3.35
N HIS A 137 -18.71 24.70 3.05
CA HIS A 137 -19.42 24.88 1.78
C HIS A 137 -20.90 24.44 1.89
N PRO A 138 -21.87 25.15 1.29
CA PRO A 138 -23.30 24.81 1.38
C PRO A 138 -23.65 23.40 0.90
N ALA A 139 -22.95 22.89 -0.11
CA ALA A 139 -23.18 21.53 -0.63
C ALA A 139 -22.90 20.41 0.40
N PHE A 140 -22.14 20.68 1.46
CA PHE A 140 -21.89 19.70 2.52
C PHE A 140 -23.05 19.55 3.52
N ALA A 141 -24.08 20.39 3.42
CA ALA A 141 -25.32 20.29 4.20
C ALA A 141 -26.20 19.10 3.76
N ASP A 142 -25.99 18.58 2.55
CA ASP A 142 -26.64 17.38 2.05
C ASP A 142 -26.00 16.14 2.70
N ASP A 143 -26.73 15.54 3.66
CA ASP A 143 -26.26 14.43 4.47
C ASP A 143 -25.99 13.16 3.67
N ASP A 144 -26.84 12.85 2.68
CA ASP A 144 -26.68 11.67 1.84
C ASP A 144 -25.44 11.81 0.96
N PHE A 145 -25.28 12.99 0.33
CA PHE A 145 -24.07 13.31 -0.43
C PHE A 145 -22.82 13.22 0.43
N TYR A 146 -22.83 13.90 1.59
CA TYR A 146 -21.65 14.01 2.43
C TYR A 146 -21.22 12.66 3.00
N THR A 147 -22.15 11.93 3.62
CA THR A 147 -21.87 10.65 4.27
C THR A 147 -21.33 9.64 3.26
N ASN A 148 -21.91 9.59 2.05
CA ASN A 148 -21.42 8.72 0.99
C ASN A 148 -20.05 9.14 0.44
N ALA A 149 -19.75 10.44 0.41
CA ALA A 149 -18.48 10.95 -0.11
C ALA A 149 -17.30 10.75 0.86
N VAL A 150 -17.53 10.77 2.17
CA VAL A 150 -16.47 10.60 3.18
C VAL A 150 -16.30 9.15 3.68
N ASP A 151 -17.22 8.25 3.32
CA ASP A 151 -17.16 6.84 3.70
C ASP A 151 -15.96 6.10 3.04
N PRO A 152 -15.04 5.52 3.82
CA PRO A 152 -13.87 4.83 3.28
C PRO A 152 -14.21 3.62 2.39
N THR A 153 -15.30 2.91 2.69
CA THR A 153 -15.74 1.79 1.86
C THR A 153 -16.17 2.26 0.49
N THR A 154 -16.99 3.30 0.44
CA THR A 154 -17.42 3.94 -0.80
C THR A 154 -16.24 4.55 -1.57
N SER A 155 -15.27 5.17 -0.88
CA SER A 155 -14.03 5.67 -1.50
C SER A 155 -13.29 4.54 -2.24
N ALA A 156 -13.09 3.39 -1.57
CA ALA A 156 -12.42 2.24 -2.16
C ALA A 156 -13.20 1.68 -3.38
N ASP A 157 -14.53 1.55 -3.26
CA ASP A 157 -15.41 0.98 -4.29
C ASP A 157 -15.58 1.86 -5.54
N ARG A 158 -15.32 3.16 -5.43
CA ARG A 158 -15.32 4.08 -6.58
C ARG A 158 -14.09 3.94 -7.47
N LYS A 159 -12.99 3.31 -7.00
CA LYS A 159 -11.77 3.12 -7.80
C LYS A 159 -11.92 1.93 -8.75
N VAL A 160 -12.78 2.13 -9.76
CA VAL A 160 -13.22 1.09 -10.72
C VAL A 160 -12.29 0.89 -11.92
N SER A 161 -11.23 1.67 -12.04
CA SER A 161 -10.21 1.47 -13.09
C SER A 161 -9.50 0.13 -12.94
N GLN A 162 -8.87 -0.35 -14.00
CA GLN A 162 -8.07 -1.58 -13.94
C GLN A 162 -7.01 -1.48 -12.84
N GLY A 163 -7.00 -2.46 -11.94
CA GLY A 163 -6.12 -2.50 -10.76
C GLY A 163 -6.45 -1.50 -9.66
N GLY A 164 -7.62 -0.88 -9.70
CA GLY A 164 -8.15 -0.11 -8.58
C GLY A 164 -8.63 -0.99 -7.42
N THR A 165 -9.02 -0.31 -6.34
CA THR A 165 -9.38 -0.93 -5.05
C THR A 165 -10.83 -1.34 -4.93
N ALA A 166 -11.64 -1.16 -5.97
CA ALA A 166 -13.04 -1.56 -5.91
C ALA A 166 -13.15 -3.07 -5.68
N ARG A 167 -14.10 -3.51 -4.86
CA ARG A 167 -14.20 -4.91 -4.46
C ARG A 167 -14.17 -5.89 -5.65
N PHE A 168 -14.95 -5.60 -6.69
CA PHE A 168 -14.98 -6.45 -7.88
C PHE A 168 -13.63 -6.45 -8.65
N ARG A 169 -12.85 -5.36 -8.60
CA ARG A 169 -11.49 -5.31 -9.19
C ARG A 169 -10.49 -6.13 -8.40
N ILE A 170 -10.62 -6.14 -7.08
CA ILE A 170 -9.80 -7.01 -6.21
C ILE A 170 -10.15 -8.47 -6.49
N GLU A 171 -11.43 -8.82 -6.59
CA GLU A 171 -11.89 -10.17 -6.92
C GLU A 171 -11.39 -10.62 -8.31
N GLU A 172 -11.44 -9.75 -9.33
CA GLU A 172 -10.84 -9.99 -10.65
C GLU A 172 -9.33 -10.25 -10.55
N GLN A 173 -8.57 -9.41 -9.82
CA GLN A 173 -7.13 -9.59 -9.64
C GLN A 173 -6.79 -10.87 -8.89
N MET A 174 -7.60 -11.26 -7.90
CA MET A 174 -7.43 -12.52 -7.19
C MET A 174 -7.59 -13.70 -8.15
N GLN A 175 -8.64 -13.71 -8.98
CA GLN A 175 -8.85 -14.78 -9.97
C GLN A 175 -7.68 -14.86 -10.95
N GLU A 176 -7.21 -13.71 -11.45
CA GLU A 176 -6.06 -13.65 -12.35
C GLU A 176 -4.78 -14.19 -11.70
N ALA A 177 -4.54 -13.85 -10.43
CA ALA A 177 -3.39 -14.34 -9.69
C ALA A 177 -3.44 -15.87 -9.51
N HIS A 178 -4.61 -16.44 -9.21
CA HIS A 178 -4.79 -17.90 -9.12
C HIS A 178 -4.53 -18.58 -10.46
N ARG A 179 -5.10 -18.06 -11.56
CA ARG A 179 -4.87 -18.60 -12.91
C ARG A 179 -3.38 -18.63 -13.26
N LYS A 180 -2.66 -17.53 -13.02
CA LYS A 180 -1.22 -17.44 -13.28
C LYS A 180 -0.39 -18.42 -12.46
N LEU A 181 -0.82 -18.71 -11.22
CA LEU A 181 -0.16 -19.72 -10.40
C LEU A 181 -0.38 -21.12 -10.98
N GLU A 182 -1.60 -21.46 -11.40
CA GLU A 182 -1.91 -22.75 -12.04
C GLU A 182 -1.15 -22.95 -13.36
N GLU A 183 -0.99 -21.89 -14.16
CA GLU A 183 -0.20 -21.92 -15.41
C GLU A 183 1.31 -22.07 -15.14
N ALA A 184 1.80 -21.57 -14.01
CA ALA A 184 3.22 -21.63 -13.64
C ALA A 184 3.66 -22.99 -13.06
N GLY A 185 2.71 -23.85 -12.64
CA GLY A 185 2.93 -25.19 -12.09
C GLY A 185 2.85 -25.27 -10.57
#